data_AF-A0AB36Z9U5-F1
#
_entry.id   AF-A0AB36Z9U5-F1
#
_cell.length_a   1.000
_cell.length_b   1.000
_cell.length_c   1.000
_cell.angle_alpha   90.00
_cell.angle_beta   90.00
_cell.angle_gamma   90.00
#
_symmetry.space_group_name_H-M   'P 1'
#
loop_
_entity.id
_entity.type
_entity.pdbx_description
1 polymer ?
#
loop_
_entity_poly.entity_id
_entity_poly.type
_entity_poly.pdbx_seq_one_letter_code
_entity_poly.pdbx_strand_id
1 'polypeptide(L)'
;MSIAERPDGDTVRRLRSLQVVTRVSYLRALRTAAEGTTQSQLARDIGISQPSVNSALKFAAAVPDVRPGFSGATPYEIAQRYDAGELTREQVLDELGRWTYRPGSPSDGYDWTTLDPGEFEEVGRALTEHLIDADAYDEILDRYSEQGR
;
A
#
# COMPACT_ATOMS: atom_id res chain seq x y z
N MET A 1 -37.12 2.49 8.76
CA MET A 1 -36.55 2.19 7.44
C MET A 1 -35.47 3.24 7.20
N SER A 2 -34.21 2.92 7.47
CA SER A 2 -33.10 3.88 7.37
C SER A 2 -32.82 4.15 5.91
N ILE A 3 -32.91 5.42 5.49
CA ILE A 3 -32.42 5.85 4.18
C ILE A 3 -30.90 5.65 4.26
N ALA A 4 -30.37 4.69 3.49
CA ALA A 4 -28.93 4.54 3.39
C ALA A 4 -28.36 5.88 2.88
N GLU A 5 -27.63 6.56 3.76
CA GLU A 5 -26.96 7.81 3.43
C GLU A 5 -26.05 7.56 2.21
N ARG A 6 -26.13 8.44 1.21
CA ARG A 6 -25.31 8.28 0.01
C ARG A 6 -23.84 8.37 0.43
N PRO A 7 -22.99 7.43 0.02
CA PRO A 7 -21.58 7.49 0.39
C PRO A 7 -20.97 8.78 -0.15
N ASP A 8 -20.27 9.50 0.71
CA ASP A 8 -19.49 10.68 0.35
C ASP A 8 -18.17 10.30 -0.33
N GLY A 9 -17.43 11.31 -0.79
CA GLY A 9 -16.15 11.12 -1.47
C GLY A 9 -15.11 10.40 -0.60
N ASP A 10 -15.10 10.69 0.70
CA ASP A 10 -14.19 10.05 1.65
C ASP A 10 -14.47 8.57 1.81
N THR A 11 -15.75 8.18 1.90
CA THR A 11 -16.17 6.78 1.93
C THR A 11 -15.70 6.05 0.66
N VAL A 12 -15.88 6.66 -0.51
CA VAL A 12 -15.45 6.06 -1.78
C VAL A 12 -13.93 5.93 -1.87
N ARG A 13 -13.18 6.94 -1.42
CA ARG A 13 -11.71 6.90 -1.39
C ARG A 13 -11.21 5.81 -0.43
N ARG A 14 -11.76 5.68 0.79
CA ARG A 14 -11.38 4.60 1.73
C ARG A 14 -11.64 3.23 1.15
N LEU A 15 -12.80 3.04 0.51
CA LEU A 15 -13.14 1.78 -0.16
C LEU A 15 -12.20 1.48 -1.34
N ARG A 16 -11.76 2.50 -2.07
CA ARG A 16 -10.75 2.35 -3.13
C ARG A 16 -9.40 1.93 -2.52
N SER A 17 -8.95 2.57 -1.44
CA SER A 17 -7.73 2.19 -0.73
C SER A 17 -7.81 0.74 -0.23
N LEU A 18 -8.92 0.37 0.40
CA LEU A 18 -9.20 -1.00 0.85
C LEU A 18 -9.15 -2.00 -0.32
N GLN A 19 -9.76 -1.67 -1.46
CA GLN A 19 -9.72 -2.52 -2.65
C GLN A 19 -8.29 -2.75 -3.16
N VAL A 20 -7.46 -1.69 -3.18
CA VAL A 20 -6.06 -1.76 -3.62
C VAL A 20 -5.23 -2.62 -2.68
N VAL A 21 -5.27 -2.35 -1.37
CA VAL A 21 -4.45 -3.08 -0.38
C VAL A 21 -4.91 -4.53 -0.22
N THR A 22 -6.22 -4.79 -0.33
CA THR A 22 -6.77 -6.16 -0.34
C THR A 22 -6.28 -6.93 -1.56
N ARG A 23 -6.25 -6.29 -2.74
CA ARG A 23 -5.75 -6.94 -3.97
C ARG A 23 -4.28 -7.30 -3.85
N VAL A 24 -3.45 -6.40 -3.33
CA VAL A 24 -2.02 -6.63 -3.11
C VAL A 24 -1.81 -7.76 -2.09
N SER A 25 -2.54 -7.74 -0.97
CA SER A 25 -2.47 -8.76 0.07
C SER A 25 -2.92 -10.13 -0.45
N TYR A 26 -3.98 -10.18 -1.25
CA TYR A 26 -4.42 -11.40 -1.95
C TYR A 26 -3.32 -11.97 -2.85
N LEU A 27 -2.64 -11.13 -3.62
CA LEU A 27 -1.57 -11.59 -4.53
C LEU A 27 -0.37 -12.16 -3.76
N ARG A 28 0.04 -11.52 -2.66
CA ARG A 28 1.08 -12.05 -1.77
C ARG A 28 0.66 -13.40 -1.16
N ALA A 29 -0.54 -13.48 -0.59
CA ALA A 29 -1.07 -14.70 -0.01
C ALA A 29 -1.19 -15.83 -1.04
N LEU A 30 -1.61 -15.52 -2.27
CA LEU A 30 -1.68 -16.48 -3.37
C LEU A 30 -0.31 -17.03 -3.73
N ARG A 31 0.72 -16.17 -3.81
CA ARG A 31 2.09 -16.58 -4.09
C ARG A 31 2.60 -17.53 -3.00
N THR A 32 2.46 -17.15 -1.73
CA THR A 32 2.87 -17.98 -0.60
C THR A 32 2.12 -19.31 -0.56
N ALA A 33 0.80 -19.31 -0.79
CA ALA A 33 0.02 -20.56 -0.82
C ALA A 33 0.48 -21.50 -1.95
N ALA A 34 0.85 -20.96 -3.11
CA ALA A 34 1.31 -21.74 -4.25
C ALA A 34 2.66 -22.45 -4.03
N GLU A 35 3.44 -22.04 -3.02
CA GLU A 35 4.68 -22.74 -2.65
C GLU A 35 4.40 -24.07 -1.92
N GLY A 36 3.27 -24.17 -1.23
CA GLY A 36 2.89 -25.34 -0.44
C GLY A 36 1.97 -26.33 -1.13
N THR A 37 1.51 -26.05 -2.36
CA THR A 37 0.53 -26.89 -3.06
C THR A 37 0.61 -26.75 -4.58
N THR A 38 -0.15 -27.56 -5.31
CA THR A 38 -0.26 -27.43 -6.78
C THR A 38 -1.28 -26.36 -7.17
N GLN A 39 -1.09 -25.72 -8.34
CA GLN A 39 -2.07 -24.74 -8.86
C GLN A 39 -3.49 -25.32 -8.99
N SER A 40 -3.62 -26.61 -9.32
CA SER A 40 -4.92 -27.28 -9.43
C SER A 40 -5.60 -27.47 -8.08
N GLN A 41 -4.84 -27.79 -7.03
CA GLN A 41 -5.37 -27.87 -5.67
C GLN A 41 -5.74 -26.47 -5.16
N LEU A 42 -4.85 -25.49 -5.33
CA LEU A 42 -5.11 -24.10 -4.95
C LEU A 42 -6.35 -23.53 -5.65
N ALA A 43 -6.53 -23.84 -6.93
CA ALA A 43 -7.72 -23.46 -7.71
C ALA A 43 -9.01 -24.04 -7.10
N ARG A 44 -8.99 -25.31 -6.67
CA ARG A 44 -10.12 -25.94 -5.97
C ARG A 44 -10.40 -25.25 -4.63
N ASP A 45 -9.35 -24.96 -3.86
CA ASP A 45 -9.46 -24.40 -2.51
C ASP A 45 -10.06 -22.98 -2.52
N ILE A 46 -9.69 -22.16 -3.50
CA ILE A 46 -10.18 -20.77 -3.61
C ILE A 46 -11.35 -20.59 -4.61
N GLY A 47 -11.85 -21.68 -5.19
CA GLY A 47 -13.04 -21.67 -6.04
C GLY A 47 -12.89 -20.98 -7.40
N ILE A 48 -11.70 -21.00 -8.01
CA ILE A 48 -11.46 -20.42 -9.34
C ILE A 48 -10.85 -21.45 -10.30
N SER A 49 -10.74 -21.11 -11.58
CA SER A 49 -10.10 -22.00 -12.55
C SER A 49 -8.57 -22.05 -12.37
N GLN A 50 -7.93 -23.17 -12.67
CA GLN A 50 -6.47 -23.28 -12.68
C GLN A 50 -5.80 -22.23 -13.61
N PRO A 51 -6.31 -21.95 -14.83
CA PRO A 51 -5.81 -20.84 -15.65
C PRO A 51 -5.91 -19.47 -14.96
N SER A 52 -6.97 -19.22 -14.18
CA SER A 52 -7.12 -17.99 -13.38
C SER A 52 -6.04 -17.89 -12.31
N VAL A 53 -5.70 -18.99 -11.62
CA VAL A 53 -4.57 -19.05 -10.68
C VAL A 53 -3.26 -18.73 -11.40
N ASN A 54 -3.01 -19.34 -12.56
CA ASN A 54 -1.80 -19.10 -13.34
C ASN A 54 -1.63 -17.61 -13.70
N SER A 55 -2.69 -16.98 -14.22
CA SER A 55 -2.68 -15.55 -14.53
C SER A 55 -2.48 -14.69 -13.29
N ALA A 56 -3.15 -15.01 -12.18
CA ALA A 56 -2.98 -14.28 -10.93
C ALA A 56 -1.55 -14.39 -10.36
N LEU A 57 -0.90 -15.56 -10.48
CA LEU A 57 0.49 -15.75 -10.05
C LEU A 57 1.48 -14.91 -10.88
N LYS A 58 1.21 -14.67 -12.16
CA LYS A 58 2.03 -13.76 -12.99
C LYS A 58 2.00 -12.32 -12.44
N PHE A 59 0.82 -11.85 -12.02
CA PHE A 59 0.71 -10.55 -11.36
C PHE A 59 1.35 -10.56 -9.97
N ALA A 60 1.17 -11.65 -9.21
CA ALA A 60 1.76 -11.79 -7.88
C ALA A 60 3.30 -11.78 -7.90
N ALA A 61 3.93 -12.25 -8.98
CA ALA A 61 5.38 -12.20 -9.15
C ALA A 61 5.94 -10.77 -9.16
N ALA A 62 5.15 -9.79 -9.63
CA ALA A 62 5.54 -8.39 -9.67
C ALA A 62 5.22 -7.62 -8.38
N VAL A 63 4.49 -8.23 -7.43
CA VAL A 63 4.13 -7.59 -6.16
C VAL A 63 5.28 -7.74 -5.17
N PRO A 64 5.89 -6.64 -4.70
CA PRO A 64 6.93 -6.71 -3.68
C PRO A 64 6.37 -7.25 -2.35
N ASP A 65 7.19 -7.97 -1.59
CA ASP A 65 6.83 -8.38 -0.23
C ASP A 65 6.79 -7.20 0.74
N VAL A 66 6.02 -7.36 1.81
CA VAL A 66 6.02 -6.42 2.92
C VAL A 66 7.42 -6.39 3.54
N ARG A 67 7.92 -5.19 3.81
CA ARG A 67 9.23 -5.03 4.44
C ARG A 67 9.18 -5.53 5.89
N PRO A 68 10.16 -6.33 6.36
CA PRO A 68 10.17 -6.80 7.75
C PRO A 68 10.04 -5.64 8.75
N GLY A 69 9.10 -5.77 9.68
CA GLY A 69 8.79 -4.73 10.66
C GLY A 69 7.96 -3.56 10.12
N PHE A 70 7.36 -3.66 8.94
CA PHE A 70 6.40 -2.68 8.41
C PHE A 70 5.13 -3.39 7.96
N SER A 71 4.09 -2.61 7.69
CA SER A 71 2.79 -3.10 7.22
C SER A 71 2.66 -3.07 5.69
N GLY A 72 3.56 -2.36 4.99
CA GLY A 72 3.59 -2.27 3.53
C GLY A 72 4.97 -2.51 2.93
N ALA A 73 5.01 -2.67 1.61
CA ALA A 73 6.26 -2.74 0.86
C ALA A 73 6.86 -1.36 0.56
N THR A 74 6.02 -0.31 0.54
CA THR A 74 6.42 1.08 0.30
C THR A 74 5.71 2.02 1.28
N PRO A 75 6.25 3.21 1.55
CA PRO A 75 5.59 4.28 2.28
C PRO A 75 4.16 4.55 1.77
N TYR A 76 3.99 4.55 0.45
CA TYR A 76 2.69 4.77 -0.17
C TYR A 76 1.69 3.66 0.18
N GLU A 77 2.12 2.39 0.14
CA GLU A 77 1.26 1.28 0.57
C GLU A 77 0.87 1.38 2.04
N ILE A 78 1.80 1.79 2.91
CA ILE A 78 1.51 1.99 4.35
C ILE A 78 0.43 3.07 4.52
N ALA A 79 0.53 4.19 3.80
CA ALA A 79 -0.50 5.23 3.81
C ALA A 79 -1.86 4.72 3.28
N GLN A 80 -1.87 3.91 2.21
CA GLN A 80 -3.10 3.29 1.71
C GLN A 80 -3.75 2.35 2.73
N ARG A 81 -2.95 1.62 3.51
CA ARG A 81 -3.44 0.74 4.59
C ARG A 81 -4.03 1.53 5.74
N TYR A 82 -3.42 2.66 6.10
CA TYR A 82 -4.00 3.59 7.07
C TYR A 82 -5.36 4.14 6.58
N ASP A 83 -5.43 4.60 5.33
CA ASP A 83 -6.69 5.10 4.77
C ASP A 83 -7.77 4.01 4.64
N ALA A 84 -7.36 2.77 4.35
CA ALA A 84 -8.23 1.60 4.35
C ALA A 84 -8.75 1.21 5.75
N GLY A 85 -8.21 1.83 6.82
CA GLY A 85 -8.54 1.52 8.21
C GLY A 85 -7.86 0.27 8.77
N GLU A 86 -6.82 -0.25 8.09
CA GLU A 86 -6.02 -1.39 8.59
C GLU A 86 -4.98 -0.97 9.63
N LEU A 87 -4.58 0.32 9.64
CA LEU A 87 -3.59 0.87 10.56
C LEU A 87 -4.19 2.00 11.40
N THR A 88 -3.70 2.12 12.63
CA THR A 88 -3.95 3.28 13.50
C THR A 88 -3.06 4.45 13.12
N ARG A 89 -3.39 5.66 13.61
CA ARG A 89 -2.58 6.85 13.40
C ARG A 89 -1.17 6.67 13.99
N GLU A 90 -1.09 6.11 15.19
CA GLU A 90 0.18 5.89 15.88
C GLU A 90 1.08 4.92 15.09
N GLN A 91 0.49 3.89 14.48
CA GLN A 91 1.24 2.94 13.65
C GLN A 91 1.75 3.57 12.36
N VAL A 92 0.93 4.36 11.63
CA VAL A 92 1.39 4.99 10.39
C VAL A 92 2.52 6.00 10.67
N LEU A 93 2.42 6.75 11.77
CA LEU A 93 3.45 7.70 12.20
C LEU A 93 4.74 7.01 12.63
N ASP A 94 4.65 5.90 13.39
CA ASP A 94 5.82 5.08 13.73
C ASP A 94 6.50 4.53 12.48
N GLU A 95 5.73 3.84 11.63
CA GLU A 95 6.26 3.16 10.46
C GLU A 95 6.86 4.13 9.45
N LEU A 96 6.13 5.19 9.08
CA LEU A 96 6.65 6.18 8.14
C LEU A 96 7.77 7.02 8.76
N GLY A 97 7.65 7.36 10.05
CA GLY A 97 8.67 8.09 10.77
C GLY A 97 10.02 7.38 10.81
N ARG A 98 10.07 6.05 10.99
CA ARG A 98 11.32 5.28 10.97
C ARG A 98 11.69 4.70 9.60
N TRP A 99 10.92 5.01 8.57
CA TRP A 99 11.18 4.48 7.24
C TRP A 99 12.51 5.03 6.71
N THR A 100 13.41 4.14 6.31
CA THR A 100 14.66 4.54 5.64
C THR A 100 14.36 4.94 4.19
N TYR A 101 14.01 6.20 3.97
CA TYR A 101 13.71 6.72 2.63
C TYR A 101 14.95 6.68 1.73
N ARG A 102 14.74 6.43 0.43
CA ARG A 102 15.78 6.60 -0.58
C ARG A 102 15.96 8.09 -0.87
N PRO A 103 17.20 8.56 -1.04
CA PRO A 103 17.44 9.92 -1.55
C PRO A 103 16.82 10.01 -2.95
N GLY A 104 16.01 11.04 -3.17
CA GLY A 104 15.33 11.23 -4.44
C GLY A 104 16.31 11.32 -5.61
N SER A 105 15.97 10.70 -6.74
CA SER A 105 16.66 11.00 -7.98
C SER A 105 16.42 12.48 -8.33
N PRO A 106 17.42 13.22 -8.85
CA PRO A 106 17.20 14.58 -9.33
C PRO A 106 16.14 14.55 -10.44
N SER A 107 14.91 14.96 -10.12
CA SER A 107 13.85 15.15 -11.10
C SER A 107 14.23 16.34 -11.99
N ASP A 108 14.22 16.15 -13.31
CA ASP A 108 14.43 17.22 -14.30
C ASP A 108 13.20 18.13 -14.45
N GLY A 109 12.20 17.98 -13.58
CA GLY A 109 10.97 18.76 -13.56
C GLY A 109 9.92 18.28 -14.58
N TYR A 110 10.21 17.24 -15.36
CA TYR A 110 9.29 16.69 -16.38
C TYR A 110 8.87 15.23 -16.13
N ASP A 111 9.51 14.51 -15.22
CA ASP A 111 9.12 13.12 -14.88
C ASP A 111 8.20 13.05 -13.66
N TRP A 112 6.93 13.42 -13.83
CA TRP A 112 5.83 13.11 -12.91
C TRP A 112 5.40 11.62 -12.94
N THR A 113 6.10 10.76 -13.68
CA THR A 113 5.64 9.41 -14.04
C THR A 113 6.42 8.28 -13.39
N THR A 114 7.56 8.56 -12.77
CA THR A 114 8.40 7.53 -12.13
C THR A 114 8.76 7.91 -10.69
N LEU A 115 7.77 7.97 -9.81
CA LEU A 115 8.05 7.92 -8.38
C LEU A 115 8.70 6.57 -8.06
N ASP A 116 10.00 6.60 -7.78
CA ASP A 116 10.72 5.40 -7.39
C ASP A 116 10.23 4.94 -5.99
N PRO A 117 9.84 3.67 -5.84
CA PRO A 117 9.37 3.15 -4.56
C PRO A 117 10.36 3.39 -3.41
N GLY A 118 9.87 3.93 -2.31
CA GLY A 118 10.65 4.16 -1.08
C GLY A 118 11.25 5.56 -0.95
N GLU A 119 10.97 6.50 -1.86
CA GLU A 119 11.32 7.91 -1.70
C GLU A 119 10.35 8.66 -0.77
N PHE A 120 10.80 9.78 -0.17
CA PHE A 120 9.93 10.58 0.71
C PHE A 120 8.76 11.23 -0.05
N GLU A 121 8.90 11.41 -1.36
CA GLU A 121 7.83 11.94 -2.22
C GLU A 121 6.56 11.07 -2.19
N GLU A 122 6.66 9.77 -1.87
CA GLU A 122 5.48 8.92 -1.64
C GLU A 122 4.63 9.39 -0.45
N VAL A 123 5.22 10.04 0.57
CA VAL A 123 4.48 10.64 1.70
C VAL A 123 3.78 11.93 1.25
N GLY A 124 4.45 12.76 0.45
CA GLY A 124 3.85 13.97 -0.15
C GLY A 124 2.71 13.64 -1.10
N ARG A 125 2.85 12.56 -1.88
CA ARG A 125 1.77 12.00 -2.69
C ARG A 125 0.61 11.52 -1.81
N ALA A 126 0.89 10.82 -0.71
CA ALA A 126 -0.15 10.37 0.21
C ALA A 126 -0.96 11.54 0.80
N LEU A 127 -0.31 12.67 1.12
CA LEU A 127 -1.00 13.90 1.51
C LEU A 127 -1.88 14.45 0.37
N THR A 128 -1.32 14.54 -0.84
CA THR A 128 -2.04 15.06 -2.02
C THR A 128 -3.26 14.21 -2.39
N GLU A 129 -3.16 12.89 -2.21
CA GLU A 129 -4.26 11.94 -2.45
C GLU A 129 -5.17 11.75 -1.22
N HIS A 130 -5.01 12.55 -0.16
CA HIS A 130 -5.81 12.52 1.07
C HIS A 130 -5.80 11.17 1.81
N LEU A 131 -4.70 10.41 1.70
CA LEU A 131 -4.50 9.17 2.45
C LEU A 131 -4.02 9.44 3.88
N ILE A 132 -3.31 10.56 4.06
CA ILE A 132 -2.90 11.10 5.37
C ILE A 132 -3.31 12.58 5.44
N ASP A 133 -3.49 13.08 6.65
CA ASP A 133 -3.74 14.51 6.88
C ASP A 133 -2.43 15.31 7.01
N ALA A 134 -2.55 16.64 6.98
CA ALA A 134 -1.41 17.55 7.09
C ALA A 134 -0.65 17.37 8.40
N ASP A 135 -1.35 17.20 9.52
CA ASP A 135 -0.73 16.97 10.82
C ASP A 135 0.12 15.68 10.82
N ALA A 136 -0.35 14.62 10.16
CA ALA A 136 0.42 13.38 10.05
C ALA A 136 1.63 13.55 9.13
N TYR A 137 1.47 14.29 8.02
CA TYR A 137 2.56 14.61 7.12
C TYR A 137 3.66 15.40 7.83
N ASP A 138 3.31 16.46 8.57
CA ASP A 138 4.26 17.31 9.27
C ASP A 138 5.01 16.52 10.35
N GLU A 139 4.32 15.65 11.10
CA GLU A 139 4.98 14.80 12.10
C GLU A 139 5.94 13.78 11.48
N ILE A 140 5.58 13.21 10.32
CA ILE A 140 6.49 12.31 9.58
C ILE A 140 7.70 13.08 9.04
N LEU A 141 7.48 14.31 8.55
CA LEU A 141 8.53 15.18 8.05
C LEU A 141 9.51 15.58 9.17
N ASP A 142 9.02 15.93 10.34
CA ASP A 142 9.86 16.24 11.51
C ASP A 142 10.75 15.05 11.87
N ARG A 143 10.17 13.84 11.98
CA ARG A 143 10.93 12.60 12.25
C ARG A 143 11.93 12.29 11.14
N TYR A 144 11.61 12.62 9.89
CA TYR A 144 12.52 12.45 8.75
C TYR A 144 13.72 13.41 8.82
N SER A 145 13.49 14.68 9.15
CA SER A 145 14.56 15.68 9.32
C SER A 145 15.47 15.37 10.52
N GLU A 146 14.91 14.85 11.62
CA GLU A 146 15.67 14.42 12.80
C GLU A 146 16.64 13.26 12.52
N GLN A 147 16.40 12.46 11.47
CA GLN A 147 17.32 11.41 11.02
C GLN A 147 18.58 11.95 10.32
N GLY A 148 18.75 13.27 10.25
CA GLY A 148 19.94 13.92 9.69
C GLY A 148 20.01 13.86 8.16
N ARG A 149 18.87 13.97 7.49
CA ARG A 149 18.72 13.90 6.03
C ARG A 149 18.11 15.16 5.45
#